data_AF-A0A5N7AUI3-F1
#
_entry.id   AF-A0A5N7AUI3-F1
#
_cell.length_a   1.000
_cell.length_b   1.000
_cell.length_c   1.000
_cell.angle_alpha   90.00
_cell.angle_beta   90.00
_cell.angle_gamma   90.00
#
_symmetry.space_group_name_H-M   'P 1'
#
loop_
_entity.id
_entity.type
_entity.pdbx_description
1 polymer ?
#
loop_
_entity_poly.entity_id
_entity_poly.type
_entity_poly.pdbx_seq_one_letter_code
_entity_poly.pdbx_strand_id
1 'polypeptide(L)'
;MSTTIIPKRPSPWKDLHGDIFMCFAWPPQSKKPPTASYHDLEANVSFSDQIYSGGIQACIIVHYYDSPVGPYDELLWIPGRFELAKSEGEKTYRATRVYVSSKGSVFNGRNNWNVPKALAKFEFTGPKMGHLPYSCITISSYCGKEPFLRLNLEPMFFKSRPFLPLDTKYIPISFKFDFPPLPESSNMRVDARIGTSGWQSVHVRISGRAGLVKACGTMGDGFHFPKLEQRHWFWMKNAVIWIEGSSDNV
;
A
#
# COMPACT_ATOMS: atom_id res chain seq x y z
N MET A 1 21.29 -18.05 16.44
CA MET A 1 20.14 -18.02 15.50
C MET A 1 20.70 -17.62 14.14
N SER A 2 20.55 -18.48 13.13
CA SER A 2 21.12 -18.25 11.79
C SER A 2 20.51 -17.00 11.16
N THR A 3 21.33 -16.04 10.76
CA THR A 3 20.91 -14.81 10.09
C THR A 3 20.49 -15.19 8.66
N THR A 4 19.20 -15.39 8.42
CA THR A 4 18.71 -15.62 7.05
C THR A 4 18.96 -14.36 6.23
N ILE A 5 19.98 -14.40 5.37
CA ILE A 5 20.27 -13.34 4.40
C ILE A 5 19.06 -13.26 3.46
N ILE A 6 18.41 -12.09 3.41
CA ILE A 6 17.28 -11.87 2.49
C ILE A 6 17.86 -11.60 1.10
N PRO A 7 17.51 -12.40 0.08
CA PRO A 7 18.03 -12.19 -1.27
C PRO A 7 17.50 -10.89 -1.86
N LYS A 8 18.39 -10.14 -2.51
CA LYS A 8 18.03 -8.97 -3.33
C LYS A 8 17.25 -9.43 -4.57
N ARG A 9 16.17 -8.72 -4.88
CA ARG A 9 15.29 -8.90 -6.03
C ARG A 9 15.10 -7.55 -6.72
N PRO A 10 15.99 -7.18 -7.67
CA PRO A 10 15.99 -5.85 -8.26
C PRO A 10 14.70 -5.55 -9.04
N SER A 11 14.40 -4.27 -9.20
CA SER A 11 13.38 -3.77 -10.13
C SER A 11 13.82 -3.98 -11.59
N PRO A 12 12.90 -4.11 -12.58
CA PRO A 12 11.45 -4.11 -12.48
C PRO A 12 10.86 -5.45 -12.03
N TRP A 13 9.73 -5.39 -11.33
CA TRP A 13 8.89 -6.54 -11.02
C TRP A 13 7.72 -6.52 -12.01
N LYS A 14 7.68 -7.51 -12.89
CA LYS A 14 6.79 -7.58 -14.05
C LYS A 14 5.87 -8.80 -13.92
N ASP A 15 4.65 -8.67 -14.43
CA ASP A 15 3.69 -9.77 -14.54
C ASP A 15 3.29 -10.42 -13.20
N LEU A 16 3.11 -9.58 -12.16
CA LEU A 16 2.67 -10.03 -10.86
C LEU A 16 1.15 -10.22 -10.87
N HIS A 17 0.66 -11.28 -10.24
CA HIS A 17 -0.77 -11.51 -10.12
C HIS A 17 -1.25 -11.37 -8.69
N GLY A 18 -2.45 -10.81 -8.52
CA GLY A 18 -3.07 -10.75 -7.20
C GLY A 18 -4.50 -10.23 -7.20
N ASP A 19 -5.17 -10.42 -6.07
CA ASP A 19 -6.45 -9.77 -5.81
C ASP A 19 -6.23 -8.40 -5.20
N ILE A 20 -6.94 -7.39 -5.70
CA ILE A 20 -6.76 -6.00 -5.25
C ILE A 20 -8.08 -5.46 -4.74
N PHE A 21 -8.03 -4.74 -3.62
CA PHE A 21 -9.13 -3.94 -3.09
C PHE A 21 -8.65 -2.49 -2.96
N MET A 22 -9.39 -1.54 -3.50
CA MET A 22 -9.03 -0.13 -3.47
C MET A 22 -10.20 0.71 -2.98
N CYS A 23 -9.91 1.66 -2.11
CA CYS A 23 -10.83 2.67 -1.65
C CYS A 23 -10.23 4.05 -1.88
N PHE A 24 -11.06 4.99 -2.34
CA PHE A 24 -10.67 6.36 -2.61
C PHE A 24 -11.54 7.33 -1.83
N ALA A 25 -10.95 8.38 -1.30
CA ALA A 25 -11.62 9.40 -0.52
C ALA A 25 -11.22 10.81 -0.99
N TRP A 26 -12.19 11.72 -1.05
CA TRP A 26 -11.96 13.15 -1.27
C TRP A 26 -12.12 13.88 0.05
N PRO A 27 -11.05 13.99 0.85
CA PRO A 27 -11.12 14.74 2.09
C PRO A 27 -11.26 16.25 1.80
N PRO A 28 -11.84 17.02 2.74
CA PRO A 28 -11.73 18.48 2.69
C PRO A 28 -10.25 18.91 2.74
N GLN A 29 -9.97 20.14 2.30
CA GLN A 29 -8.61 20.65 2.25
C GLN A 29 -8.00 20.68 3.66
N SER A 30 -6.84 20.03 3.82
CA SER A 30 -6.09 19.96 5.06
C SER A 30 -4.63 20.30 4.80
N LYS A 31 -3.98 20.97 5.76
CA LYS A 31 -2.54 21.25 5.73
C LYS A 31 -1.69 20.07 6.19
N LYS A 32 -2.30 19.02 6.75
CA LYS A 32 -1.61 17.83 7.27
C LYS A 32 -2.31 16.55 6.82
N PRO A 33 -1.57 15.45 6.62
CA PRO A 33 -2.18 14.14 6.40
C PRO A 33 -2.95 13.68 7.66
N PRO A 34 -3.90 12.75 7.54
CA PRO A 34 -4.61 12.19 8.70
C PRO A 34 -3.69 11.60 9.76
N THR A 35 -4.16 11.51 11.00
CA THR A 35 -3.42 10.82 12.07
C THR A 35 -3.08 9.38 11.65
N ALA A 36 -1.97 8.86 12.16
CA ALA A 36 -1.43 7.54 11.81
C ALA A 36 -1.04 7.37 10.32
N SER A 37 -0.81 8.45 9.56
CA SER A 37 -0.39 8.35 8.15
C SER A 37 1.06 7.88 7.94
N TYR A 38 1.94 8.01 8.95
CA TYR A 38 3.34 7.56 8.89
C TYR A 38 3.59 6.51 9.95
N HIS A 39 4.34 5.47 9.63
CA HIS A 39 4.91 4.55 10.64
C HIS A 39 5.79 5.30 11.65
N ASP A 40 5.91 4.79 12.88
CA ASP A 40 6.62 5.46 13.98
C ASP A 40 8.08 5.80 13.63
N LEU A 41 8.77 4.92 12.90
CA LEU A 41 10.14 5.12 12.47
C LEU A 41 10.26 6.27 11.45
N GLU A 42 9.28 6.44 10.57
CA GLU A 42 9.24 7.45 9.51
C GLU A 42 8.48 8.73 9.93
N ALA A 43 7.85 8.78 11.09
CA ALA A 43 7.02 9.91 11.52
C ALA A 43 7.82 11.10 12.07
N ASN A 44 9.06 10.87 12.51
CA ASN A 44 9.89 11.87 13.22
C ASN A 44 11.20 12.17 12.49
N VAL A 45 11.24 11.97 11.18
CA VAL A 45 12.42 12.19 10.34
C VAL A 45 12.19 13.36 9.40
N SER A 46 13.23 14.08 9.01
CA SER A 46 13.09 15.35 8.26
C SER A 46 12.26 15.25 6.97
N PHE A 47 12.19 14.08 6.33
CA PHE A 47 11.36 13.93 5.14
C PHE A 47 9.85 13.88 5.43
N SER A 48 9.41 13.58 6.65
CA SER A 48 7.99 13.64 7.01
C SER A 48 7.49 15.07 7.15
N ASP A 49 8.42 16.03 7.31
CA ASP A 49 8.15 17.48 7.40
C ASP A 49 7.98 18.15 6.03
N GLN A 50 7.84 17.36 4.96
CA GLN A 50 7.56 17.88 3.62
C GLN A 50 6.18 18.54 3.52
N ILE A 51 6.05 19.43 2.54
CA ILE A 51 4.83 20.21 2.32
C ILE A 51 3.74 19.29 1.76
N TYR A 52 2.78 18.93 2.63
CA TYR A 52 1.59 18.18 2.25
C TYR A 52 0.63 19.07 1.44
N SER A 53 0.25 18.61 0.26
CA SER A 53 -0.59 19.32 -0.71
C SER A 53 -2.02 18.79 -0.82
N GLY A 54 -2.39 17.79 -0.01
CA GLY A 54 -3.73 17.20 -0.07
C GLY A 54 -4.00 16.41 -1.36
N GLY A 55 -5.27 16.30 -1.73
CA GLY A 55 -5.72 15.49 -2.86
C GLY A 55 -6.46 14.23 -2.42
N ILE A 56 -6.55 13.28 -3.33
CA ILE A 56 -7.34 12.07 -3.12
C ILE A 56 -6.57 11.13 -2.20
N GLN A 57 -7.24 10.64 -1.17
CA GLN A 57 -6.70 9.60 -0.32
C GLN A 57 -7.02 8.24 -0.92
N ALA A 58 -6.08 7.29 -0.80
CA ALA A 58 -6.32 5.92 -1.17
C ALA A 58 -5.82 4.92 -0.14
N CYS A 59 -6.63 3.89 0.05
CA CYS A 59 -6.25 2.66 0.75
C CYS A 59 -6.30 1.52 -0.26
N ILE A 60 -5.22 0.77 -0.37
CA ILE A 60 -5.10 -0.34 -1.32
C ILE A 60 -4.66 -1.58 -0.56
N ILE A 61 -5.39 -2.67 -0.71
CA ILE A 61 -5.01 -3.99 -0.21
C ILE A 61 -4.74 -4.89 -1.40
N VAL A 62 -3.62 -5.60 -1.38
CA VAL A 62 -3.26 -6.57 -2.40
C VAL A 62 -2.95 -7.91 -1.74
N HIS A 63 -3.52 -8.98 -2.27
CA HIS A 63 -3.11 -10.35 -2.00
C HIS A 63 -2.37 -10.87 -3.24
N TYR A 64 -1.04 -10.81 -3.23
CA TYR A 64 -0.22 -11.28 -4.34
C TYR A 64 -0.11 -12.81 -4.33
N TYR A 65 -0.47 -13.42 -5.43
CA TYR A 65 -0.31 -14.86 -5.66
C TYR A 65 1.15 -15.22 -5.94
N ASP A 66 1.86 -14.32 -6.60
CA ASP A 66 3.26 -14.49 -6.98
C ASP A 66 3.99 -13.15 -7.03
N SER A 67 5.29 -13.21 -6.77
CA SER A 67 6.22 -12.10 -6.94
C SER A 67 7.65 -12.64 -6.91
N PRO A 68 8.67 -11.82 -7.25
CA PRO A 68 10.07 -12.21 -7.08
C PRO A 68 10.48 -12.60 -5.64
N VAL A 69 9.68 -12.23 -4.63
CA VAL A 69 9.88 -12.60 -3.21
C VAL A 69 8.89 -13.66 -2.71
N GLY A 70 8.15 -14.30 -3.62
CA GLY A 70 7.05 -15.23 -3.31
C GLY A 70 5.71 -14.54 -3.07
N PRO A 71 4.63 -15.30 -2.80
CA PRO A 71 3.34 -14.74 -2.44
C PRO A 71 3.45 -13.89 -1.17
N TYR A 72 2.73 -12.77 -1.14
CA TYR A 72 2.66 -11.91 0.03
C TYR A 72 1.45 -10.98 -0.04
N ASP A 73 1.12 -10.34 1.08
CA ASP A 73 0.00 -9.43 1.21
C ASP A 73 0.53 -8.02 1.47
N GLU A 74 -0.19 -7.01 0.98
CA GLU A 74 0.20 -5.61 1.09
C GLU A 74 -1.01 -4.75 1.43
N LEU A 75 -0.85 -3.85 2.40
CA LEU A 75 -1.77 -2.74 2.68
C LEU A 75 -0.99 -1.44 2.49
N LEU A 76 -1.48 -0.60 1.59
CA LEU A 76 -0.87 0.66 1.18
C LEU A 76 -1.78 1.83 1.56
N TRP A 77 -1.26 2.80 2.30
CA TRP A 77 -1.93 4.07 2.58
C TRP A 77 -1.28 5.22 1.84
N ILE A 78 -2.08 5.90 1.01
CA ILE A 78 -1.71 7.11 0.26
C ILE A 78 -2.55 8.26 0.83
N PRO A 79 -2.01 9.13 1.71
CA PRO A 79 -2.76 10.23 2.28
C PRO A 79 -3.03 11.37 1.29
N GLY A 80 -2.28 11.44 0.19
CA GLY A 80 -2.39 12.52 -0.78
C GLY A 80 -1.06 12.84 -1.46
N ARG A 81 -0.96 14.07 -1.97
CA ARG A 81 0.21 14.61 -2.66
C ARG A 81 1.13 15.38 -1.72
N PHE A 82 2.42 15.38 -2.06
CA PHE A 82 3.47 16.15 -1.40
C PHE A 82 4.26 16.93 -2.44
N GLU A 83 4.77 18.09 -2.06
CA GLU A 83 5.70 18.85 -2.90
C GLU A 83 7.05 18.14 -2.97
N LEU A 84 7.61 18.08 -4.16
CA LEU A 84 8.91 17.47 -4.41
C LEU A 84 10.02 18.41 -3.97
N ALA A 85 10.88 17.95 -3.05
CA ALA A 85 12.04 18.72 -2.64
C ALA A 85 13.03 18.99 -3.80
N LYS A 86 13.00 18.16 -4.85
CA LYS A 86 13.86 18.25 -6.04
C LYS A 86 13.36 19.22 -7.12
N SER A 87 12.10 19.69 -7.04
CA SER A 87 11.46 20.45 -8.11
C SER A 87 10.37 21.36 -7.52
N GLU A 88 10.63 22.67 -7.51
CA GLU A 88 9.73 23.64 -6.88
C GLU A 88 8.35 23.64 -7.57
N GLY A 89 7.29 23.52 -6.77
CA GLY A 89 5.90 23.50 -7.23
C GLY A 89 5.42 22.16 -7.81
N GLU A 90 6.30 21.21 -8.07
CA GLU A 90 5.92 19.88 -8.55
C GLU A 90 5.38 19.00 -7.41
N LYS A 91 4.31 18.27 -7.67
CA LYS A 91 3.57 17.50 -6.66
C LYS A 91 3.39 16.06 -7.10
N THR A 92 3.74 15.13 -6.23
CA THR A 92 3.60 13.68 -6.47
C THR A 92 2.78 13.04 -5.37
N TYR A 93 2.11 11.93 -5.69
CA TYR A 93 1.48 11.12 -4.64
C TYR A 93 2.55 10.34 -3.87
N ARG A 94 2.27 9.97 -2.62
CA ARG A 94 3.16 9.12 -1.83
C ARG A 94 2.39 8.14 -0.96
N ALA A 95 2.83 6.90 -0.92
CA ALA A 95 2.40 5.93 0.09
C ALA A 95 3.21 6.10 1.38
N THR A 96 2.63 6.70 2.42
CA THR A 96 3.39 7.07 3.63
C THR A 96 3.39 5.99 4.71
N ARG A 97 2.49 5.01 4.62
CA ARG A 97 2.42 3.85 5.51
C ARG A 97 2.06 2.61 4.71
N VAL A 98 2.94 1.62 4.74
CA VAL A 98 2.76 0.35 4.03
C VAL A 98 3.01 -0.83 4.95
N TYR A 99 2.09 -1.77 5.01
CA TYR A 99 2.23 -3.02 5.72
C TYR A 99 2.33 -4.19 4.76
N VAL A 100 3.17 -5.19 5.07
CA VAL A 100 3.29 -6.42 4.27
C VAL A 100 3.45 -7.67 5.12
N SER A 101 3.07 -8.84 4.59
CA SER A 101 3.18 -10.12 5.30
C SER A 101 4.55 -10.81 5.21
N SER A 102 5.48 -10.31 4.39
CA SER A 102 6.79 -10.95 4.14
C SER A 102 7.99 -10.00 4.35
N LYS A 103 9.03 -10.51 5.03
CA LYS A 103 10.33 -9.81 5.19
C LYS A 103 11.01 -9.54 3.85
N GLY A 104 10.84 -10.45 2.89
CA GLY A 104 11.37 -10.27 1.53
C GLY A 104 10.78 -9.04 0.85
N SER A 105 9.49 -8.79 1.05
CA SER A 105 8.79 -7.61 0.55
C SER A 105 9.22 -6.34 1.29
N VAL A 106 9.40 -6.39 2.62
CA VAL A 106 9.93 -5.25 3.39
C VAL A 106 11.30 -4.83 2.86
N PHE A 107 12.24 -5.77 2.83
CA PHE A 107 13.63 -5.51 2.43
C PHE A 107 13.71 -4.96 1.01
N ASN A 108 13.14 -5.67 0.03
CA ASN A 108 13.25 -5.29 -1.37
C ASN A 108 12.42 -4.04 -1.69
N GLY A 109 11.28 -3.84 -1.03
CA GLY A 109 10.45 -2.65 -1.23
C GLY A 109 11.12 -1.36 -0.76
N ARG A 110 11.81 -1.42 0.40
CA ARG A 110 12.65 -0.32 0.87
C ARG A 110 13.86 -0.13 -0.04
N ASN A 111 14.60 -1.21 -0.31
CA ASN A 111 15.84 -1.16 -1.11
C ASN A 111 15.64 -0.60 -2.52
N ASN A 112 14.60 -1.03 -3.21
CA ASN A 112 14.42 -0.71 -4.63
C ASN A 112 13.71 0.63 -4.85
N TRP A 113 12.80 1.03 -3.95
CA TRP A 113 11.84 2.10 -4.24
C TRP A 113 11.61 3.06 -3.06
N ASN A 114 12.35 2.94 -1.96
CA ASN A 114 12.12 3.73 -0.74
C ASN A 114 10.67 3.67 -0.21
N VAL A 115 9.94 2.57 -0.45
CA VAL A 115 8.58 2.43 0.08
C VAL A 115 8.67 2.07 1.57
N PRO A 116 8.01 2.81 2.49
CA PRO A 116 8.13 2.60 3.93
C PRO A 116 7.33 1.37 4.39
N LYS A 117 7.78 0.18 3.97
CA LYS A 117 7.17 -1.10 4.32
C LYS A 117 7.54 -1.52 5.74
N ALA A 118 6.57 -2.07 6.46
CA ALA A 118 6.74 -2.73 7.75
C ALA A 118 5.94 -4.04 7.80
N LEU A 119 6.29 -4.95 8.70
CA LEU A 119 5.59 -6.23 8.81
C LEU A 119 4.21 -6.07 9.49
N ALA A 120 3.24 -6.82 9.00
CA ALA A 120 1.94 -7.05 9.65
C ALA A 120 1.46 -8.48 9.39
N LYS A 121 0.41 -8.90 10.08
CA LYS A 121 -0.30 -10.15 9.80
C LYS A 121 -1.55 -9.85 8.99
N PHE A 122 -1.83 -10.71 8.03
CA PHE A 122 -2.97 -10.62 7.13
C PHE A 122 -3.74 -11.93 7.19
N GLU A 123 -5.07 -11.84 7.23
CA GLU A 123 -5.96 -12.99 7.18
C GLU A 123 -7.08 -12.72 6.18
N PHE A 124 -7.20 -13.59 5.18
CA PHE A 124 -8.24 -13.55 4.16
C PHE A 124 -9.20 -14.71 4.38
N THR A 125 -10.42 -14.39 4.83
CA THR A 125 -11.47 -15.40 5.00
C THR A 125 -12.14 -15.64 3.66
N GLY A 126 -12.27 -16.90 3.26
CA GLY A 126 -12.85 -17.32 1.99
C GLY A 126 -14.26 -16.78 1.70
N PRO A 127 -14.76 -17.03 0.48
CA PRO A 127 -16.00 -16.45 0.00
C PRO A 127 -17.20 -16.99 0.79
N LYS A 128 -18.19 -16.13 1.03
CA LYS A 128 -19.49 -16.54 1.60
C LYS A 128 -20.62 -16.44 0.57
N MET A 129 -20.65 -15.35 -0.21
CA MET A 129 -21.73 -15.04 -1.14
C MET A 129 -21.23 -14.19 -2.32
N GLY A 130 -21.87 -14.32 -3.47
CA GLY A 130 -21.60 -13.51 -4.67
C GLY A 130 -20.31 -13.90 -5.39
N HIS A 131 -19.74 -12.97 -6.16
CA HIS A 131 -18.51 -13.18 -6.91
C HIS A 131 -17.24 -12.75 -6.17
N LEU A 132 -17.38 -12.30 -4.92
CA LEU A 132 -16.25 -11.85 -4.10
C LEU A 132 -15.35 -13.03 -3.72
N PRO A 133 -14.01 -12.88 -3.79
CA PRO A 133 -13.07 -13.93 -3.42
C PRO A 133 -12.98 -14.11 -1.90
N TYR A 134 -13.30 -13.07 -1.14
CA TYR A 134 -13.19 -13.06 0.32
C TYR A 134 -14.46 -12.49 0.94
N SER A 135 -14.82 -12.99 2.12
CA SER A 135 -15.90 -12.43 2.95
C SER A 135 -15.39 -11.52 4.06
N CYS A 136 -14.12 -11.66 4.45
CA CYS A 136 -13.49 -10.82 5.47
C CYS A 136 -11.98 -10.70 5.19
N ILE A 137 -11.44 -9.50 5.36
CA ILE A 137 -9.99 -9.23 5.35
C ILE A 137 -9.61 -8.60 6.68
N THR A 138 -8.64 -9.18 7.37
CA THR A 138 -8.19 -8.73 8.69
C THR A 138 -6.69 -8.43 8.65
N ILE A 139 -6.29 -7.32 9.26
CA ILE A 139 -4.89 -6.90 9.33
C ILE A 139 -4.59 -6.46 10.77
N SER A 140 -3.54 -7.05 11.34
CA SER A 140 -3.09 -6.80 12.70
C SER A 140 -1.60 -6.52 12.75
N SER A 141 -1.16 -5.87 13.83
CA SER A 141 0.27 -5.67 14.08
C SER A 141 1.01 -7.00 14.10
N TYR A 142 2.26 -7.03 13.62
CA TYR A 142 3.04 -8.26 13.52
C TYR A 142 3.18 -9.00 14.87
N CYS A 143 3.30 -8.26 15.97
CA CYS A 143 3.34 -8.83 17.33
C CYS A 143 1.97 -8.76 18.05
N GLY A 144 1.00 -8.05 17.47
CA GLY A 144 -0.33 -7.87 18.04
C GLY A 144 -1.23 -9.08 17.84
N LYS A 145 -2.31 -9.11 18.63
CA LYS A 145 -3.45 -10.03 18.47
C LYS A 145 -4.66 -9.32 17.88
N GLU A 146 -4.93 -8.10 18.33
CA GLU A 146 -6.09 -7.34 17.87
C GLU A 146 -5.84 -6.71 16.49
N PRO A 147 -6.82 -6.81 15.57
CA PRO A 147 -6.72 -6.18 14.27
C PRO A 147 -7.05 -4.69 14.33
N PHE A 148 -6.18 -3.88 13.72
CA PHE A 148 -6.47 -2.47 13.51
C PHE A 148 -7.32 -2.24 12.25
N LEU A 149 -7.37 -3.22 11.34
CA LEU A 149 -8.25 -3.23 10.18
C LEU A 149 -8.99 -4.57 10.09
N ARG A 150 -10.32 -4.52 10.00
CA ARG A 150 -11.18 -5.67 9.75
C ARG A 150 -12.30 -5.25 8.81
N LEU A 151 -12.22 -5.71 7.57
CA LEU A 151 -13.16 -5.41 6.49
C LEU A 151 -14.04 -6.64 6.24
N ASN A 152 -15.29 -6.58 6.69
CA ASN A 152 -16.33 -7.50 6.26
C ASN A 152 -16.84 -7.04 4.89
N LEU A 153 -16.75 -7.93 3.90
CA LEU A 153 -17.06 -7.63 2.51
C LEU A 153 -18.47 -8.11 2.16
N GLU A 154 -19.33 -7.16 1.82
CA GLU A 154 -20.72 -7.39 1.43
C GLU A 154 -20.88 -7.20 -0.08
N PRO A 155 -21.45 -8.18 -0.81
CA PRO A 155 -21.76 -8.01 -2.22
C PRO A 155 -22.67 -6.80 -2.47
N MET A 156 -22.39 -6.07 -3.54
CA MET A 156 -23.16 -4.93 -4.03
C MET A 156 -23.85 -5.25 -5.36
N PHE A 157 -24.26 -4.21 -6.11
CA PHE A 157 -24.80 -4.28 -7.46
C PHE A 157 -24.23 -5.45 -8.28
N PHE A 158 -25.11 -6.20 -8.94
CA PHE A 158 -24.75 -7.40 -9.70
C PHE A 158 -23.95 -8.46 -8.91
N LYS A 159 -24.21 -8.58 -7.59
CA LYS A 159 -23.50 -9.48 -6.67
C LYS A 159 -21.97 -9.28 -6.71
N SER A 160 -21.56 -8.03 -6.88
CA SER A 160 -20.15 -7.62 -7.02
C SER A 160 -19.40 -8.28 -8.17
N ARG A 161 -20.07 -8.73 -9.24
CA ARG A 161 -19.41 -9.32 -10.41
C ARG A 161 -18.41 -8.30 -11.01
N PRO A 162 -17.16 -8.69 -11.31
CA PRO A 162 -16.22 -7.78 -11.96
C PRO A 162 -16.58 -7.64 -13.43
N PHE A 163 -17.03 -6.46 -13.84
CA PHE A 163 -17.45 -6.21 -15.23
C PHE A 163 -16.76 -5.00 -15.86
N LEU A 164 -16.30 -4.04 -15.06
CA LEU A 164 -15.65 -2.82 -15.53
C LEU A 164 -14.18 -3.10 -15.88
N PRO A 165 -13.74 -2.97 -17.15
CA PRO A 165 -12.32 -2.99 -17.44
C PRO A 165 -11.68 -1.74 -16.81
N LEU A 166 -10.78 -1.93 -15.85
CA LEU A 166 -10.02 -0.83 -15.25
C LEU A 166 -8.54 -1.01 -15.59
N ASP A 167 -8.01 -0.01 -16.28
CA ASP A 167 -6.58 0.28 -16.39
C ASP A 167 -6.27 1.44 -15.44
N THR A 168 -5.07 1.47 -14.86
CA THR A 168 -4.53 2.62 -14.11
C THR A 168 -4.82 4.00 -14.69
N LYS A 169 -4.96 4.14 -16.01
CA LYS A 169 -5.34 5.41 -16.67
C LYS A 169 -6.72 5.95 -16.26
N TYR A 170 -7.62 5.10 -15.78
CA TYR A 170 -8.97 5.47 -15.34
C TYR A 170 -9.08 5.61 -13.82
N ILE A 171 -8.01 5.32 -13.08
CA ILE A 171 -7.98 5.49 -11.62
C ILE A 171 -7.65 6.95 -11.33
N PRO A 172 -8.36 7.63 -10.41
CA PRO A 172 -8.21 9.07 -10.22
C PRO A 172 -6.91 9.48 -9.50
N ILE A 173 -5.99 8.53 -9.25
CA ILE A 173 -4.67 8.75 -8.66
C ILE A 173 -3.60 8.31 -9.66
N SER A 174 -2.58 9.15 -9.84
CA SER A 174 -1.35 8.75 -10.54
C SER A 174 -0.59 7.75 -9.69
N PHE A 175 -0.36 6.55 -10.22
CA PHE A 175 0.49 5.53 -9.61
C PHE A 175 1.98 5.73 -9.90
N LYS A 176 2.39 6.98 -10.16
CA LYS A 176 3.77 7.42 -10.13
C LYS A 176 3.99 8.08 -8.78
N PHE A 177 4.94 7.54 -8.03
CA PHE A 177 5.24 7.96 -6.66
C PHE A 177 6.72 8.32 -6.56
N ASP A 178 7.02 9.34 -5.76
CA ASP A 178 8.39 9.68 -5.38
C ASP A 178 8.55 9.58 -3.87
N PHE A 179 9.61 8.89 -3.48
CA PHE A 179 9.88 8.51 -2.10
C PHE A 179 11.23 9.05 -1.63
N PRO A 180 11.25 9.77 -0.48
CA PRO A 180 12.48 10.21 0.15
C PRO A 180 13.27 9.02 0.70
N PRO A 181 14.56 9.19 1.02
CA PRO A 181 15.34 8.16 1.70
C PRO A 181 14.70 7.78 3.03
N LEU A 182 14.82 6.51 3.41
CA LEU A 182 14.21 5.97 4.63
C LEU A 182 15.25 5.75 5.73
N PRO A 183 14.88 5.94 7.02
CA PRO A 183 15.72 5.55 8.15
C PRO A 183 15.89 4.03 8.23
N GLU A 184 16.99 3.60 8.84
CA GLU A 184 17.21 2.22 9.22
C GLU A 184 16.57 1.92 10.59
N SER A 185 15.97 0.75 10.74
CA SER A 185 15.49 0.26 12.03
C SER A 185 16.64 -0.28 12.88
N SER A 186 16.63 0.02 14.19
CA SER A 186 17.57 -0.58 15.15
C SER A 186 17.47 -2.11 15.20
N ASN A 187 16.33 -2.68 14.80
CA ASN A 187 16.06 -4.11 14.73
C ASN A 187 16.02 -4.64 13.29
N MET A 188 16.78 -4.04 12.37
CA MET A 188 16.83 -4.41 10.94
C MET A 188 16.98 -5.93 10.71
N ARG A 189 17.74 -6.64 11.55
CA ARG A 189 17.91 -8.11 11.43
C ARG A 189 16.61 -8.90 11.64
N VAL A 190 15.66 -8.32 12.35
CA VAL A 190 14.38 -8.94 12.68
C VAL A 190 13.29 -8.46 11.72
N ASP A 191 13.18 -7.15 11.48
CA ASP A 191 12.08 -6.55 10.72
C ASP A 191 12.40 -6.27 9.24
N ALA A 192 13.67 -6.43 8.84
CA ALA A 192 14.19 -6.18 7.50
C ALA A 192 14.07 -4.73 7.01
N ARG A 193 13.87 -3.78 7.92
CA ARG A 193 13.68 -2.35 7.60
C ARG A 193 15.03 -1.64 7.47
N ILE A 194 15.67 -1.83 6.32
CA ILE A 194 16.92 -1.16 5.97
C ILE A 194 16.74 0.35 5.81
N GLY A 195 17.82 1.10 6.03
CA GLY A 195 17.91 2.49 5.62
C GLY A 195 18.25 2.62 4.13
N THR A 196 17.94 3.77 3.55
CA THR A 196 18.29 4.08 2.16
C THR A 196 18.88 5.46 2.03
N SER A 197 19.49 5.73 0.87
CA SER A 197 20.06 7.03 0.53
C SER A 197 19.50 7.50 -0.80
N GLY A 198 19.36 8.82 -0.94
CA GLY A 198 18.79 9.43 -2.13
C GLY A 198 17.28 9.21 -2.29
N TRP A 199 16.72 9.92 -3.25
CA TRP A 199 15.32 9.79 -3.65
C TRP A 199 15.15 8.62 -4.62
N GLN A 200 13.99 8.00 -4.59
CA GLN A 200 13.61 6.93 -5.52
C GLN A 200 12.21 7.20 -6.06
N SER A 201 11.99 6.86 -7.33
CA SER A 201 10.70 6.99 -7.98
C SER A 201 10.22 5.62 -8.43
N VAL A 202 8.92 5.38 -8.30
CA VAL A 202 8.31 4.10 -8.69
C VAL A 202 7.01 4.36 -9.43
N HIS A 203 6.83 3.58 -10.48
CA HIS A 203 5.64 3.58 -11.30
C HIS A 203 4.97 2.22 -11.21
N VAL A 204 3.72 2.22 -10.78
CA VAL A 204 2.89 1.02 -10.68
C VAL A 204 1.84 1.05 -11.78
N ARG A 205 1.71 -0.05 -12.52
CA ARG A 205 0.62 -0.28 -13.46
C ARG A 205 -0.19 -1.47 -13.00
N ILE A 206 -1.51 -1.32 -13.08
CA ILE A 206 -2.49 -2.32 -12.68
C ILE A 206 -3.49 -2.44 -13.81
N SER A 207 -3.75 -3.66 -14.25
CA SER A 207 -4.79 -3.97 -15.22
C SER A 207 -5.64 -5.13 -14.74
N GLY A 208 -6.95 -5.03 -14.96
CA GLY A 208 -7.87 -6.07 -14.55
C GLY A 208 -9.32 -5.69 -14.78
N ARG A 209 -10.22 -6.57 -14.34
CA ARG A 209 -11.65 -6.29 -14.31
C ARG A 209 -12.06 -5.99 -12.87
N ALA A 210 -12.66 -4.84 -12.68
CA ALA A 210 -13.12 -4.39 -11.37
C ALA A 210 -14.62 -4.62 -11.17
N GLY A 211 -14.97 -4.94 -9.93
CA GLY A 211 -16.31 -4.86 -9.39
C GLY A 211 -16.35 -3.86 -8.23
N LEU A 212 -17.56 -3.57 -7.75
CA LEU A 212 -17.77 -2.80 -6.53
C LEU A 212 -18.09 -3.73 -5.38
N VAL A 213 -17.60 -3.42 -4.20
CA VAL A 213 -17.87 -4.14 -2.95
C VAL A 213 -18.08 -3.13 -1.82
N LYS A 214 -18.97 -3.49 -0.89
CA LYS A 214 -19.18 -2.69 0.31
C LYS A 214 -18.35 -3.30 1.44
N ALA A 215 -17.56 -2.47 2.12
CA ALA A 215 -16.77 -2.84 3.27
C ALA A 215 -17.38 -2.24 4.54
N CYS A 216 -17.49 -3.08 5.58
CA CYS A 216 -17.98 -2.72 6.91
C CYS A 216 -17.03 -3.28 7.98
N GLY A 217 -17.07 -2.74 9.21
CA GLY A 217 -16.25 -3.22 10.33
C GLY A 217 -15.27 -2.19 10.84
N THR A 218 -14.12 -2.64 11.34
CA THR A 218 -13.05 -1.77 11.86
C THR A 218 -12.21 -1.24 10.71
N MET A 219 -12.44 0.00 10.30
CA MET A 219 -11.75 0.60 9.14
C MET A 219 -10.58 1.49 9.58
N GLY A 220 -9.71 0.99 10.46
CA GLY A 220 -8.63 1.74 11.08
C GLY A 220 -8.97 2.22 12.48
N ASP A 221 -7.93 2.39 13.31
CA ASP A 221 -8.05 2.75 14.73
C ASP A 221 -7.58 4.19 15.03
N GLY A 222 -6.96 4.85 14.04
CA GLY A 222 -6.37 6.19 14.18
C GLY A 222 -4.99 6.19 14.84
N PHE A 223 -4.41 5.02 15.11
CA PHE A 223 -3.11 4.82 15.75
C PHE A 223 -2.19 3.91 14.92
N HIS A 224 -2.57 2.64 14.71
CA HIS A 224 -1.88 1.71 13.82
C HIS A 224 -2.28 1.87 12.36
N PHE A 225 -3.43 2.50 12.09
CA PHE A 225 -3.81 2.89 10.73
C PHE A 225 -4.81 4.06 10.76
N PRO A 226 -4.79 4.97 9.76
CA PRO A 226 -5.78 6.04 9.68
C PRO A 226 -7.20 5.49 9.65
N LYS A 227 -8.14 6.22 10.24
CA LYS A 227 -9.57 5.86 10.16
C LYS A 227 -10.08 6.17 8.76
N LEU A 228 -10.59 5.16 8.07
CA LEU A 228 -11.27 5.28 6.79
C LEU A 228 -12.78 5.38 7.02
N GLU A 229 -13.43 6.29 6.31
CA GLU A 229 -14.88 6.48 6.39
C GLU A 229 -15.61 5.84 5.21
N GLN A 230 -14.89 5.58 4.13
CA GLN A 230 -15.42 5.14 2.85
C GLN A 230 -15.71 3.64 2.85
N ARG A 231 -16.99 3.34 2.69
CA ARG A 231 -17.52 1.96 2.68
C ARG A 231 -17.56 1.35 1.30
N HIS A 232 -17.32 2.11 0.24
CA HIS A 232 -17.40 1.64 -1.14
C HIS A 232 -16.00 1.42 -1.70
N TRP A 233 -15.71 0.19 -2.08
CA TRP A 233 -14.40 -0.24 -2.55
C TRP A 233 -14.53 -0.81 -3.95
N PHE A 234 -13.52 -0.58 -4.77
CA PHE A 234 -13.29 -1.35 -5.97
C PHE A 234 -12.56 -2.64 -5.59
N TRP A 235 -12.86 -3.73 -6.28
CA TRP A 235 -12.11 -4.96 -6.13
C TRP A 235 -11.81 -5.56 -7.50
N MET A 236 -10.65 -6.19 -7.65
CA MET A 236 -10.23 -6.89 -8.86
C MET A 236 -9.80 -8.30 -8.50
N LYS A 237 -10.23 -9.28 -9.31
CA LYS A 237 -9.72 -10.65 -9.21
C LYS A 237 -8.56 -10.83 -10.17
N ASN A 238 -7.48 -11.47 -9.73
CA ASN A 238 -6.36 -11.86 -10.62
C ASN A 238 -5.89 -10.69 -11.50
N ALA A 239 -5.70 -9.51 -10.90
CA ALA A 239 -5.18 -8.35 -11.57
C ALA A 239 -3.71 -8.55 -11.93
N VAL A 240 -3.29 -8.01 -13.06
CA VAL A 240 -1.89 -8.00 -13.49
C VAL A 240 -1.25 -6.70 -13.04
N ILE A 241 -0.11 -6.81 -12.36
CA ILE A 241 0.58 -5.71 -11.70
C ILE A 241 2.02 -5.63 -12.22
N TRP A 242 2.45 -4.41 -12.50
CA TRP A 242 3.82 -4.09 -12.94
C TRP A 242 4.36 -2.98 -12.05
N ILE A 243 5.56 -3.17 -11.52
CA ILE A 243 6.22 -2.24 -10.61
C ILE A 243 7.62 -1.95 -11.16
N GLU A 244 7.83 -0.72 -11.59
CA GLU A 244 9.07 -0.27 -12.21
C GLU A 244 9.64 0.91 -11.42
N GLY A 245 10.89 0.76 -10.97
CA GLY A 245 11.64 1.88 -10.43
C GLY A 245 12.17 2.74 -11.57
N SER A 246 12.01 4.05 -11.45
CA SER A 246 12.81 5.01 -12.21
C SER A 246 14.01 5.33 -11.35
N SER A 247 15.20 4.87 -11.76
CA SER A 247 16.41 5.54 -11.35
C SER A 247 16.41 6.87 -12.10
N ASP A 248 16.04 7.95 -11.41
CA ASP A 248 16.43 9.28 -11.84
C ASP A 248 17.97 9.28 -11.76
N ASN A 249 18.60 8.88 -12.86
CA ASN A 249 20.03 9.14 -13.05
C ASN A 249 20.15 10.67 -13.03
N VAL A 250 20.65 11.17 -11.90
CA VAL A 250 21.25 12.50 -11.80
C VAL A 250 22.29 12.64 -12.91
#